data_AF-A0A522Z4D3-F1
#
_entry.id   AF-A0A522Z4D3-F1
#
_cell.length_a   1.000
_cell.length_b   1.000
_cell.length_c   1.000
_cell.angle_alpha   90.00
_cell.angle_beta   90.00
_cell.angle_gamma   90.00
#
_symmetry.space_group_name_H-M   'P 1'
#
loop_
_entity.id
_entity.type
_entity.pdbx_description
1 polymer ?
#
loop_
_entity_poly.entity_id
_entity_poly.type
_entity_poly.pdbx_seq_one_letter_code
_entity_poly.pdbx_strand_id
1 'polypeptide(L)'
;MKPARLFAFEPKGPAEGALTFVTGHPGSTSRQKTMAQLAFERDVAGPYGLKALARARKAHQDWSAKGTEEARQAAGGLFGIENSLKVRTGELLGLSNAKLFARKEADEAALRARVAGDPVLAKELGSPWDDAAAAVKKLSERYVRYKNYAGGYRAHAMTRNAETIVLWTGEALKPNGKRYEEYRDSALESLRFRVFSPAPTYPGMEQFLLARKLEEYRDELGAEDPFVKALLGGKEPADAAAAALTGTKMGDSAFRKSLVEGGRKAVEASKDPLVRFALRLEPFYREMRDWHQNEVESVETSAGERVAKARFAAYGKSAYPDATFTLRLAVGKAVGYEQGTTQVPFKTTIGGMYARSDSFDGRAPFNLPPLVAAARGRVDMTAPLDFVTTNDITGGNSGSPTIDRNLRLVGLIFDGNVESMSNEYLYDEERGRALSVHAGGILEALKNVYGMDGLVSELLDAAQSSAGAHSGH
;
A
#
# COMPACT_ATOMS: atom_id res chain seq x y z
N MET A 1 26.83 5.90 12.02
CA MET A 1 27.07 6.09 10.57
C MET A 1 27.13 7.59 10.32
N LYS A 2 28.16 8.13 9.65
CA LYS A 2 28.22 9.56 9.25
C LYS A 2 27.88 9.65 7.75
N PRO A 3 26.72 10.21 7.36
CA PRO A 3 26.33 10.26 5.96
C PRO A 3 27.21 11.26 5.17
N ALA A 4 27.37 11.01 3.86
CA ALA A 4 28.16 11.87 2.97
C ALA A 4 27.47 13.22 2.69
N ARG A 5 26.13 13.26 2.76
CA ARG A 5 25.29 14.44 2.55
C ARG A 5 24.06 14.35 3.46
N LEU A 6 23.61 15.49 3.96
CA LEU A 6 22.37 15.66 4.71
C LEU A 6 21.63 16.88 4.16
N PHE A 7 20.30 16.88 4.22
CA PHE A 7 19.53 18.07 3.94
C PHE A 7 19.57 19.01 5.15
N ALA A 8 19.89 20.28 4.91
CA ALA A 8 19.70 21.35 5.87
C ALA A 8 18.22 21.52 6.20
N PHE A 9 17.85 21.75 7.46
CA PHE A 9 16.49 22.16 7.79
C PHE A 9 16.27 23.64 7.42
N GLU A 10 15.11 23.96 6.83
CA GLU A 10 14.60 25.32 6.70
C GLU A 10 13.34 25.45 7.58
N PRO A 11 13.47 25.93 8.84
CA PRO A 11 12.37 26.02 9.79
C PRO A 11 11.19 26.87 9.32
N LYS A 12 11.45 27.88 8.46
CA LYS A 12 10.40 28.73 7.90
C LYS A 12 9.55 28.01 6.86
N GLY A 13 10.03 26.89 6.33
CA GLY A 13 9.39 26.12 5.26
C GLY A 13 9.19 26.90 3.97
N PRO A 14 8.31 26.44 3.07
CA PRO A 14 8.07 27.10 1.80
C PRO A 14 7.10 28.29 1.95
N ALA A 15 7.35 29.35 1.20
CA ALA A 15 6.35 30.39 0.99
C ALA A 15 5.23 29.87 0.06
N GLU A 16 4.04 30.48 0.12
CA GLU A 16 2.98 30.16 -0.84
C GLU A 16 3.43 30.44 -2.28
N GLY A 17 3.12 29.52 -3.18
CA GLY A 17 3.57 29.53 -4.58
C GLY A 17 5.03 29.12 -4.79
N ALA A 18 5.81 28.87 -3.72
CA ALA A 18 7.20 28.47 -3.87
C ALA A 18 7.34 27.09 -4.51
N LEU A 19 8.38 26.94 -5.33
CA LEU A 19 8.78 25.67 -5.95
C LEU A 19 9.26 24.68 -4.88
N THR A 20 8.74 23.46 -4.93
CA THR A 20 9.08 22.36 -4.03
C THR A 20 9.39 21.09 -4.82
N PHE A 21 10.28 20.28 -4.28
CA PHE A 21 10.65 18.99 -4.84
C PHE A 21 10.44 17.89 -3.81
N VAL A 22 9.98 16.73 -4.27
CA VAL A 22 9.89 15.52 -3.44
C VAL A 22 10.75 14.46 -4.10
N THR A 23 11.69 13.89 -3.35
CA THR A 23 12.49 12.75 -3.78
C THR A 23 12.15 11.55 -2.91
N GLY A 24 11.85 10.41 -3.52
CA GLY A 24 11.30 9.26 -2.79
C GLY A 24 11.21 8.00 -3.63
N HIS A 25 10.67 6.95 -3.02
CA HIS A 25 10.47 5.64 -3.64
C HIS A 25 8.96 5.37 -3.78
N PRO A 26 8.26 6.04 -4.72
CA PRO A 26 6.85 5.77 -4.97
C PRO A 26 6.67 4.30 -5.36
N GLY A 27 5.75 3.61 -4.69
CA GLY A 27 5.52 2.17 -4.81
C GLY A 27 5.07 1.76 -6.20
N SER A 28 3.84 2.13 -6.56
CA SER A 28 3.25 1.79 -7.86
C SER A 28 2.30 2.87 -8.33
N THR A 29 2.15 2.98 -9.64
CA THR A 29 1.05 3.67 -10.31
C THR A 29 0.54 2.81 -11.47
N SER A 30 -0.64 3.15 -11.98
CA SER A 30 -1.36 2.39 -13.00
C SER A 30 -1.67 3.25 -14.23
N ARG A 31 -0.83 4.26 -14.52
CA ARG A 31 -1.08 5.28 -15.54
C ARG A 31 -0.94 4.72 -16.94
N GLN A 32 -0.17 3.64 -17.12
CA GLN A 32 0.03 3.02 -18.42
C GLN A 32 -0.96 1.90 -18.75
N LYS A 33 -1.83 1.50 -17.80
CA LYS A 33 -2.86 0.48 -18.03
C LYS A 33 -3.75 0.81 -19.23
N THR A 34 -4.15 -0.24 -19.93
CA THR A 34 -5.08 -0.16 -21.06
C THR A 34 -6.51 0.09 -20.59
N MET A 35 -7.39 0.53 -21.48
CA MET A 35 -8.81 0.72 -21.17
C MET A 35 -9.49 -0.56 -20.70
N ALA A 36 -9.11 -1.73 -21.22
CA ALA A 36 -9.66 -3.01 -20.76
C ALA A 36 -9.29 -3.29 -19.29
N GLN A 37 -8.04 -3.02 -18.90
CA GLN A 37 -7.58 -3.19 -17.52
C GLN A 37 -8.23 -2.18 -16.57
N LEU A 38 -8.34 -0.91 -16.99
CA LEU A 38 -9.01 0.14 -16.20
C LEU A 38 -10.50 -0.15 -16.00
N ALA A 39 -11.19 -0.64 -17.05
CA ALA A 39 -12.59 -1.05 -16.94
C ALA A 39 -12.76 -2.24 -15.99
N PHE A 40 -11.88 -3.24 -16.06
CA PHE A 40 -11.89 -4.36 -15.13
C PHE A 40 -11.68 -3.92 -13.67
N GLU A 41 -10.77 -2.97 -13.42
CA GLU A 41 -10.61 -2.39 -12.08
C GLU A 41 -11.84 -1.66 -11.59
N ARG A 42 -12.47 -0.85 -12.45
CA ARG A 42 -13.68 -0.11 -12.11
C ARG A 42 -14.86 -1.04 -11.83
N ASP A 43 -15.06 -2.03 -12.69
CA ASP A 43 -16.32 -2.78 -12.75
C ASP A 43 -16.28 -4.09 -11.95
N VAL A 44 -15.09 -4.64 -11.71
CA VAL A 44 -14.92 -5.97 -11.10
C VAL A 44 -13.99 -5.91 -9.89
N ALA A 45 -12.73 -5.52 -10.11
CA ALA A 45 -11.69 -5.65 -9.10
C ALA A 45 -11.87 -4.69 -7.91
N GLY A 46 -12.19 -3.43 -8.18
CA GLY A 46 -12.42 -2.38 -7.19
C GLY A 46 -13.62 -2.66 -6.29
N PRO A 47 -14.83 -2.87 -6.82
CA PRO A 47 -16.02 -3.19 -6.02
C PRO A 47 -15.82 -4.43 -5.13
N TYR A 48 -15.22 -5.49 -5.68
CA TYR A 48 -14.91 -6.70 -4.90
C TYR A 48 -13.90 -6.42 -3.78
N GLY A 49 -12.83 -5.65 -4.08
CA GLY A 49 -11.83 -5.25 -3.09
C GLY A 49 -12.41 -4.44 -1.93
N LEU A 50 -13.29 -3.47 -2.23
CA LEU A 50 -13.98 -2.68 -1.21
C LEU A 50 -14.92 -3.53 -0.35
N LYS A 51 -15.65 -4.48 -0.96
CA LYS A 51 -16.49 -5.44 -0.23
C LYS A 51 -15.65 -6.28 0.74
N ALA A 52 -14.50 -6.81 0.30
CA ALA A 52 -13.60 -7.60 1.13
C ALA A 52 -13.01 -6.75 2.29
N LEU A 53 -12.59 -5.51 2.00
CA LEU A 53 -12.08 -4.60 3.03
C LEU A 53 -13.15 -4.20 4.05
N ALA A 54 -14.39 -3.97 3.61
CA ALA A 54 -15.51 -3.67 4.51
C ALA A 54 -15.81 -4.84 5.46
N ARG A 55 -15.74 -6.09 4.97
CA ARG A 55 -15.86 -7.29 5.81
C ARG A 55 -14.70 -7.41 6.80
N ALA A 56 -13.46 -7.19 6.35
CA ALA A 56 -12.30 -7.20 7.23
C ALA A 56 -12.39 -6.12 8.32
N ARG A 57 -12.82 -4.91 7.96
CA ARG A 57 -13.07 -3.79 8.89
C ARG A 57 -14.10 -4.20 9.94
N LYS A 58 -15.25 -4.74 9.52
CA LYS A 58 -16.29 -5.20 10.43
C LYS A 58 -15.77 -6.29 11.38
N ALA A 59 -15.03 -7.28 10.88
CA ALA A 59 -14.45 -8.32 11.73
C ALA A 59 -13.50 -7.73 12.79
N HIS A 60 -12.67 -6.75 12.44
CA HIS A 60 -11.79 -6.09 13.41
C HIS A 60 -12.57 -5.24 14.41
N GLN A 61 -13.63 -4.55 13.99
CA GLN A 61 -14.51 -3.80 14.88
C GLN A 61 -15.27 -4.72 15.85
N ASP A 62 -15.81 -5.83 15.36
CA ASP A 62 -16.49 -6.84 16.19
C ASP A 62 -15.53 -7.46 17.22
N TRP A 63 -14.25 -7.65 16.87
CA TRP A 63 -13.22 -8.07 17.82
C TRP A 63 -12.93 -6.98 18.86
N SER A 64 -12.65 -5.74 18.40
CA SER A 64 -12.40 -4.59 19.27
C SER A 64 -13.53 -4.34 20.26
N ALA A 65 -14.78 -4.60 19.88
CA ALA A 65 -15.95 -4.41 20.73
C ALA A 65 -16.01 -5.38 21.94
N LYS A 66 -15.18 -6.43 21.96
CA LYS A 66 -15.13 -7.38 23.08
C LYS A 66 -14.46 -6.82 24.34
N GLY A 67 -13.57 -5.84 24.20
CA GLY A 67 -12.86 -5.25 25.32
C GLY A 67 -11.67 -4.39 24.92
N THR A 68 -11.09 -3.70 25.91
CA THR A 68 -9.96 -2.78 25.72
C THR A 68 -8.72 -3.50 25.16
N GLU A 69 -8.47 -4.72 25.62
CA GLU A 69 -7.31 -5.50 25.17
C GLU A 69 -7.51 -6.00 23.73
N GLU A 70 -8.71 -6.45 23.37
CA GLU A 70 -9.06 -6.83 22.00
C GLU A 70 -8.98 -5.64 21.04
N ALA A 71 -9.42 -4.45 21.48
CA ALA A 71 -9.25 -3.22 20.73
C ALA A 71 -7.76 -2.88 20.52
N ARG A 72 -6.92 -3.05 21.54
CA ARG A 72 -5.46 -2.86 21.44
C ARG A 72 -4.84 -3.83 20.42
N GLN A 73 -5.26 -5.09 20.43
CA GLN A 73 -4.79 -6.12 19.50
C GLN A 73 -5.17 -5.80 18.06
N ALA A 74 -6.41 -5.35 17.82
CA ALA A 74 -6.91 -5.06 16.48
C ALA A 74 -6.52 -3.69 15.93
N ALA A 75 -6.04 -2.76 16.76
CA ALA A 75 -5.75 -1.37 16.37
C ALA A 75 -4.87 -1.27 15.12
N GLY A 76 -3.76 -2.01 15.06
CA GLY A 76 -2.84 -1.98 13.91
C GLY A 76 -3.46 -2.54 12.62
N GLY A 77 -4.19 -3.65 12.72
CA GLY A 77 -4.91 -4.24 11.59
C GLY A 77 -6.03 -3.33 11.07
N LEU A 78 -6.83 -2.78 11.99
CA LEU A 78 -7.91 -1.85 11.67
C LEU A 78 -7.36 -0.59 11.00
N PHE A 79 -6.26 -0.01 11.51
CA PHE A 79 -5.61 1.14 10.88
C PHE A 79 -5.21 0.87 9.42
N GLY A 80 -4.57 -0.28 9.15
CA GLY A 80 -4.19 -0.66 7.79
C GLY A 80 -5.39 -0.88 6.85
N ILE A 81 -6.48 -1.44 7.38
CA ILE A 81 -7.73 -1.63 6.64
C ILE A 81 -8.41 -0.30 6.33
N GLU A 82 -8.52 0.62 7.29
CA GLU A 82 -9.12 1.94 7.09
C GLU A 82 -8.31 2.77 6.08
N ASN A 83 -6.98 2.70 6.14
CA ASN A 83 -6.11 3.32 5.13
C ASN A 83 -6.36 2.73 3.73
N SER A 84 -6.47 1.40 3.64
CA SER A 84 -6.77 0.74 2.37
C SER A 84 -8.16 1.10 1.84
N LEU A 85 -9.17 1.22 2.71
CA LEU A 85 -10.51 1.67 2.34
C LEU A 85 -10.49 3.09 1.80
N LYS A 86 -9.81 4.03 2.47
CA LYS A 86 -9.64 5.42 2.00
C LYS A 86 -9.08 5.42 0.58
N VAL A 87 -7.93 4.75 0.38
CA VAL A 87 -7.23 4.72 -0.90
C VAL A 87 -8.08 4.07 -1.99
N ARG A 88 -8.53 2.83 -1.79
CA ARG A 88 -9.29 2.08 -2.80
C ARG A 88 -10.63 2.73 -3.15
N THR A 89 -11.26 3.41 -2.18
CA THR A 89 -12.49 4.17 -2.45
C THR A 89 -12.19 5.37 -3.35
N GLY A 90 -11.13 6.12 -3.04
CA GLY A 90 -10.71 7.26 -3.87
C GLY A 90 -10.29 6.85 -5.28
N GLU A 91 -9.54 5.76 -5.43
CA GLU A 91 -9.18 5.17 -6.73
C GLU A 91 -10.43 4.81 -7.56
N LEU A 92 -11.39 4.10 -6.95
CA LEU A 92 -12.62 3.70 -7.63
C LEU A 92 -13.49 4.91 -8.01
N LEU A 93 -13.56 5.93 -7.15
CA LEU A 93 -14.22 7.19 -7.47
C LEU A 93 -13.55 7.89 -8.65
N GLY A 94 -12.21 7.85 -8.73
CA GLY A 94 -11.42 8.34 -9.86
C GLY A 94 -11.77 7.62 -11.17
N LEU A 95 -11.79 6.29 -11.16
CA LEU A 95 -12.20 5.50 -12.34
C LEU A 95 -13.68 5.68 -12.72
N SER A 96 -14.53 6.00 -11.74
CA SER A 96 -15.96 6.26 -11.96
C SER A 96 -16.23 7.70 -12.44
N ASN A 97 -15.22 8.58 -12.43
CA ASN A 97 -15.36 9.93 -12.93
C ASN A 97 -15.36 9.92 -14.47
N ALA A 98 -16.51 10.26 -15.06
CA ALA A 98 -16.70 10.24 -16.51
C ALA A 98 -15.68 11.11 -17.28
N LYS A 99 -15.26 12.25 -16.73
CA LYS A 99 -14.26 13.12 -17.39
C LYS A 99 -12.88 12.48 -17.40
N LEU A 100 -12.45 11.93 -16.26
CA LEU A 100 -11.17 11.23 -16.15
C LEU A 100 -11.16 10.00 -17.08
N PHE A 101 -12.21 9.20 -17.04
CA PHE A 101 -12.31 7.98 -17.84
C PHE A 101 -12.32 8.30 -19.34
N ALA A 102 -13.11 9.30 -19.77
CA ALA A 102 -13.12 9.77 -21.16
C ALA A 102 -11.75 10.31 -21.60
N ARG A 103 -10.97 10.93 -20.69
CA ARG A 103 -9.61 11.34 -21.00
C ARG A 103 -8.70 10.14 -21.26
N LYS A 104 -8.79 9.08 -20.45
CA LYS A 104 -8.04 7.84 -20.67
C LYS A 104 -8.42 7.16 -21.98
N GLU A 105 -9.71 7.14 -22.32
CA GLU A 105 -10.20 6.64 -23.61
C GLU A 105 -9.59 7.41 -24.78
N ALA A 106 -9.61 8.75 -24.71
CA ALA A 106 -9.01 9.61 -25.72
C ALA A 106 -7.49 9.41 -25.85
N ASP A 107 -6.76 9.28 -24.72
CA ASP A 107 -5.32 9.05 -24.71
C ASP A 107 -4.94 7.70 -25.35
N GLU A 108 -5.70 6.63 -25.07
CA GLU A 108 -5.48 5.33 -25.72
C GLU A 108 -5.84 5.36 -27.21
N ALA A 109 -6.98 5.96 -27.57
CA ALA A 109 -7.40 6.10 -28.97
C ALA A 109 -6.37 6.87 -29.80
N ALA A 110 -5.82 7.97 -29.26
CA ALA A 110 -4.76 8.73 -29.89
C ALA A 110 -3.47 7.91 -30.07
N LEU A 111 -3.09 7.10 -29.08
CA LEU A 111 -1.93 6.22 -29.19
C LEU A 111 -2.14 5.14 -30.25
N ARG A 112 -3.30 4.47 -30.27
CA ARG A 112 -3.64 3.47 -31.29
C ARG A 112 -3.62 4.08 -32.70
N ALA A 113 -4.17 5.28 -32.88
CA ALA A 113 -4.17 5.97 -34.16
C ALA A 113 -2.74 6.31 -34.64
N ARG A 114 -1.85 6.73 -33.74
CA ARG A 114 -0.43 6.96 -34.07
C ARG A 114 0.27 5.68 -34.52
N VAL A 115 0.04 4.56 -33.84
CA VAL A 115 0.58 3.26 -34.25
C VAL A 115 0.04 2.85 -35.61
N ALA A 116 -1.26 2.97 -35.85
CA ALA A 116 -1.86 2.64 -37.14
C ALA A 116 -1.36 3.50 -38.30
N GLY A 117 -0.93 4.74 -38.02
CA GLY A 117 -0.31 5.64 -39.00
C GLY A 117 1.11 5.25 -39.41
N ASP A 118 1.75 4.30 -38.70
CA ASP A 118 3.07 3.77 -39.03
C ASP A 118 2.97 2.25 -39.29
N PRO A 119 2.92 1.82 -40.56
CA PRO A 119 2.77 0.40 -40.92
C PRO A 119 3.90 -0.50 -40.40
N VAL A 120 5.12 0.02 -40.24
CA VAL A 120 6.26 -0.75 -39.74
C VAL A 120 6.07 -1.00 -38.24
N LEU A 121 5.74 0.06 -37.50
CA LEU A 121 5.46 -0.03 -36.08
C LEU A 121 4.21 -0.88 -35.79
N ALA A 122 3.13 -0.71 -36.55
CA ALA A 122 1.92 -1.52 -36.41
C ALA A 122 2.20 -3.01 -36.62
N LYS A 123 2.97 -3.36 -37.66
CA LYS A 123 3.38 -4.74 -37.91
C LYS A 123 4.26 -5.30 -36.80
N GLU A 124 5.18 -4.50 -36.27
CA GLU A 124 6.07 -4.91 -35.19
C GLU A 124 5.33 -5.17 -33.87
N LEU A 125 4.39 -4.30 -33.50
CA LEU A 125 3.67 -4.39 -32.23
C LEU A 125 2.53 -5.41 -32.24
N GLY A 126 1.95 -5.69 -33.41
CA GLY A 126 0.73 -6.49 -33.51
C GLY A 126 -0.44 -5.80 -32.78
N SER A 127 -1.21 -6.57 -32.01
CA SER A 127 -2.43 -6.09 -31.32
C SER A 127 -2.32 -6.16 -29.79
N PRO A 128 -1.39 -5.43 -29.16
CA PRO A 128 -1.13 -5.60 -27.72
C PRO A 128 -2.33 -5.22 -26.85
N TRP A 129 -3.19 -4.30 -27.30
CA TRP A 129 -4.42 -3.97 -26.58
C TRP A 129 -5.46 -5.09 -26.60
N ASP A 130 -5.57 -5.82 -27.71
CA ASP A 130 -6.51 -6.92 -27.83
C ASP A 130 -6.02 -8.12 -27.00
N ASP A 131 -4.71 -8.34 -26.98
CA ASP A 131 -4.07 -9.36 -26.13
C ASP A 131 -4.32 -9.06 -24.64
N ALA A 132 -4.14 -7.81 -24.21
CA ALA A 132 -4.45 -7.37 -22.85
C ALA A 132 -5.94 -7.55 -22.53
N ALA A 133 -6.84 -7.17 -23.45
CA ALA A 133 -8.28 -7.33 -23.27
C ALA A 133 -8.69 -8.81 -23.14
N ALA A 134 -8.07 -9.70 -23.92
CA ALA A 134 -8.30 -11.14 -23.83
C ALA A 134 -7.82 -11.72 -22.49
N ALA A 135 -6.66 -11.30 -22.00
CA ALA A 135 -6.14 -11.69 -20.69
C ALA A 135 -7.05 -11.22 -19.54
N VAL A 136 -7.49 -9.95 -19.58
CA VAL A 136 -8.44 -9.38 -18.63
C VAL A 136 -9.77 -10.12 -18.64
N LYS A 137 -10.27 -10.53 -19.81
CA LYS A 137 -11.49 -11.32 -19.90
C LYS A 137 -11.34 -12.66 -19.16
N LYS A 138 -10.25 -13.40 -19.41
CA LYS A 138 -9.94 -14.64 -18.67
C LYS A 138 -9.86 -14.39 -17.16
N LEU A 139 -9.22 -13.29 -16.75
CA LEU A 139 -9.14 -12.90 -15.35
C LEU A 139 -10.52 -12.66 -14.74
N SER A 140 -11.35 -11.87 -15.41
CA SER A 140 -12.70 -11.51 -14.95
C SER A 140 -13.58 -12.73 -14.71
N GLU A 141 -13.54 -13.73 -15.59
CA GLU A 141 -14.34 -14.97 -15.47
C GLU A 141 -13.97 -15.82 -14.25
N ARG A 142 -12.73 -15.73 -13.76
CA ARG A 142 -12.24 -16.48 -12.59
C ARG A 142 -11.89 -15.60 -11.40
N TYR A 143 -12.19 -14.30 -11.44
CA TYR A 143 -11.61 -13.33 -10.51
C TYR A 143 -11.92 -13.64 -9.04
N VAL A 144 -13.20 -13.95 -8.74
CA VAL A 144 -13.61 -14.30 -7.37
C VAL A 144 -12.88 -15.54 -6.87
N ARG A 145 -12.77 -16.60 -7.68
CA ARG A 145 -12.01 -17.81 -7.30
C ARG A 145 -10.52 -17.48 -7.13
N TYR A 146 -9.93 -16.71 -8.03
CA TYR A 146 -8.53 -16.30 -7.95
C TYR A 146 -8.24 -15.56 -6.65
N LYS A 147 -9.06 -14.55 -6.33
CA LYS A 147 -8.90 -13.75 -5.11
C LYS A 147 -9.05 -14.55 -3.83
N ASN A 148 -9.91 -15.57 -3.81
CA ASN A 148 -10.11 -16.40 -2.62
C ASN A 148 -9.06 -17.52 -2.50
N TYR A 149 -8.70 -18.20 -3.60
CA TYR A 149 -7.77 -19.34 -3.57
C TYR A 149 -6.32 -18.88 -3.48
N ALA A 150 -5.92 -17.94 -4.35
CA ALA A 150 -4.54 -17.42 -4.43
C ALA A 150 -4.32 -16.21 -3.51
N GLY A 151 -5.38 -15.55 -3.04
CA GLY A 151 -5.26 -14.55 -1.97
C GLY A 151 -4.93 -15.17 -0.61
N GLY A 152 -5.15 -16.49 -0.47
CA GLY A 152 -4.83 -17.28 0.71
C GLY A 152 -5.79 -17.04 1.88
N TYR A 153 -5.79 -17.92 2.88
CA TYR A 153 -6.62 -17.80 4.10
C TYR A 153 -5.97 -16.93 5.18
N ARG A 154 -5.19 -15.93 4.76
CA ARG A 154 -4.31 -15.07 5.58
C ARG A 154 -5.11 -14.11 6.47
N ALA A 155 -5.91 -14.64 7.38
CA ALA A 155 -6.73 -13.86 8.29
C ALA A 155 -5.88 -13.00 9.23
N HIS A 156 -4.75 -13.54 9.71
CA HIS A 156 -3.80 -12.82 10.55
C HIS A 156 -2.41 -13.51 10.52
N ALA A 157 -1.54 -13.23 11.48
CA ALA A 157 -0.13 -13.61 11.48
C ALA A 157 0.12 -15.13 11.47
N MET A 158 -0.57 -15.93 12.29
CA MET A 158 -0.34 -17.38 12.37
C MET A 158 -0.76 -18.07 11.07
N THR A 159 -1.96 -17.78 10.57
CA THR A 159 -2.49 -18.34 9.32
C THR A 159 -1.62 -17.97 8.12
N ARG A 160 -1.18 -16.70 8.05
CA ARG A 160 -0.23 -16.22 7.03
C ARG A 160 1.12 -16.94 7.11
N ASN A 161 1.64 -17.14 8.32
CA ASN A 161 2.93 -17.81 8.51
C ASN A 161 2.86 -19.29 8.13
N ALA A 162 1.79 -20.00 8.51
CA ALA A 162 1.59 -21.39 8.12
C ALA A 162 1.60 -21.56 6.59
N GLU A 163 0.78 -20.78 5.87
CA GLU A 163 0.74 -20.81 4.41
C GLU A 163 2.11 -20.45 3.79
N THR A 164 2.74 -19.39 4.31
CA THR A 164 4.08 -18.96 3.84
C THR A 164 5.09 -20.10 3.96
N ILE A 165 5.13 -20.79 5.11
CA ILE A 165 6.10 -21.86 5.38
C ILE A 165 5.83 -23.08 4.47
N VAL A 166 4.57 -23.46 4.29
CA VAL A 166 4.20 -24.56 3.39
C VAL A 166 4.63 -24.28 1.95
N LEU A 167 4.29 -23.09 1.44
CA LEU A 167 4.65 -22.67 0.09
C LEU A 167 6.17 -22.53 -0.07
N TRP A 168 6.84 -21.86 0.87
CA TRP A 168 8.29 -21.65 0.84
C TRP A 168 9.04 -22.98 0.79
N THR A 169 8.72 -23.91 1.70
CA THR A 169 9.40 -25.21 1.74
C THR A 169 9.11 -26.06 0.51
N GLY A 170 7.92 -25.93 -0.10
CA GLY A 170 7.60 -26.54 -1.39
C GLY A 170 8.39 -25.93 -2.55
N GLU A 171 8.49 -24.60 -2.61
CA GLU A 171 9.29 -23.89 -3.63
C GLU A 171 10.78 -24.17 -3.49
N ALA A 172 11.28 -24.37 -2.27
CA ALA A 172 12.69 -24.70 -2.04
C ALA A 172 13.12 -26.01 -2.72
N LEU A 173 12.19 -26.90 -3.09
CA LEU A 173 12.46 -28.11 -3.86
C LEU A 173 12.73 -27.84 -5.35
N LYS A 174 12.39 -26.65 -5.84
CA LYS A 174 12.58 -26.25 -7.24
C LYS A 174 13.89 -25.45 -7.40
N PRO A 175 14.51 -25.49 -8.60
CA PRO A 175 15.57 -24.54 -8.94
C PRO A 175 15.10 -23.10 -8.76
N ASN A 176 15.99 -22.19 -8.30
CA ASN A 176 15.64 -20.83 -7.92
C ASN A 176 14.82 -20.08 -9.01
N GLY A 177 15.23 -20.17 -10.29
CA GLY A 177 14.51 -19.53 -11.40
C GLY A 177 13.14 -20.13 -11.74
N LYS A 178 12.78 -21.29 -11.16
CA LYS A 178 11.47 -21.94 -11.30
C LYS A 178 10.58 -21.75 -10.07
N ARG A 179 11.08 -21.05 -9.04
CA ARG A 179 10.27 -20.68 -7.87
C ARG A 179 9.38 -19.50 -8.19
N TYR A 180 8.24 -19.41 -7.51
CA TYR A 180 7.52 -18.14 -7.43
C TYR A 180 8.45 -17.06 -6.87
N GLU A 181 8.28 -15.84 -7.37
CA GLU A 181 9.20 -14.72 -7.14
C GLU A 181 9.44 -14.45 -5.66
N GLU A 182 8.37 -14.50 -4.85
CA GLU A 182 8.41 -14.26 -3.42
C GLU A 182 9.18 -15.32 -2.63
N TYR A 183 9.51 -16.47 -3.23
CA TYR A 183 10.30 -17.56 -2.63
C TYR A 183 11.65 -17.78 -3.32
N ARG A 184 12.07 -16.86 -4.21
CA ARG A 184 13.42 -16.84 -4.77
C ARG A 184 14.44 -16.41 -3.73
N ASP A 185 15.70 -16.78 -3.95
CA ASP A 185 16.82 -16.50 -3.03
C ASP A 185 16.90 -15.02 -2.61
N SER A 186 16.60 -14.10 -3.53
CA SER A 186 16.57 -12.65 -3.30
C SER A 186 15.51 -12.19 -2.28
N ALA A 187 14.44 -12.96 -2.09
CA ALA A 187 13.35 -12.64 -1.15
C ALA A 187 13.51 -13.33 0.21
N LEU A 188 14.40 -14.33 0.32
CA LEU A 188 14.46 -15.20 1.49
C LEU A 188 14.86 -14.49 2.78
N GLU A 189 15.73 -13.48 2.72
CA GLU A 189 16.13 -12.73 3.91
C GLU A 189 14.94 -11.97 4.52
N SER A 190 14.16 -11.28 3.69
CA SER A 190 12.93 -10.60 4.12
C SER A 190 11.89 -11.59 4.64
N LEU A 191 11.76 -12.76 4.00
CA LEU A 191 10.90 -13.83 4.50
C LEU A 191 11.34 -14.34 5.87
N ARG A 192 12.65 -14.58 6.07
CA ARG A 192 13.21 -14.99 7.38
C ARG A 192 12.89 -13.96 8.44
N PHE A 193 13.14 -12.68 8.18
CA PHE A 193 12.87 -11.60 9.13
C PHE A 193 11.39 -11.60 9.57
N ARG A 194 10.46 -11.73 8.62
CA ARG A 194 9.02 -11.76 8.90
C ARG A 194 8.59 -13.05 9.62
N VAL A 195 8.97 -14.21 9.11
CA VAL A 195 8.52 -15.52 9.64
C VAL A 195 9.17 -15.80 10.99
N PHE A 196 10.40 -15.35 11.24
CA PHE A 196 11.11 -15.59 12.50
C PHE A 196 10.91 -14.49 13.54
N SER A 197 10.16 -13.43 13.21
CA SER A 197 9.85 -12.35 14.15
C SER A 197 9.22 -12.91 15.44
N PRO A 198 9.74 -12.54 16.63
CA PRO A 198 9.15 -12.93 17.91
C PRO A 198 7.97 -12.03 18.31
N ALA A 199 7.47 -11.18 17.40
CA ALA A 199 6.33 -10.31 17.66
C ALA A 199 5.14 -11.14 18.19
N PRO A 200 4.40 -10.61 19.19
CA PRO A 200 3.33 -11.35 19.82
C PRO A 200 2.21 -11.68 18.82
N THR A 201 1.65 -12.87 18.98
CA THR A 201 0.46 -13.34 18.27
C THR A 201 -0.69 -13.50 19.26
N TYR A 202 -1.93 -13.31 18.81
CA TYR A 202 -3.11 -13.33 19.66
C TYR A 202 -4.05 -14.49 19.24
N PRO A 203 -3.94 -15.69 19.84
CA PRO A 203 -4.68 -16.87 19.38
C PRO A 203 -6.20 -16.68 19.30
N GLY A 204 -6.79 -15.96 20.26
CA GLY A 204 -8.23 -15.66 20.23
C GLY A 204 -8.64 -14.82 19.02
N MET A 205 -7.84 -13.79 18.70
CA MET A 205 -8.06 -12.96 17.52
C MET A 205 -7.81 -13.74 16.22
N GLU A 206 -6.77 -14.57 16.16
CA GLU A 206 -6.48 -15.45 15.01
C GLU A 206 -7.68 -16.36 14.72
N GLN A 207 -8.26 -16.97 15.75
CA GLN A 207 -9.42 -17.86 15.60
C GLN A 207 -10.66 -17.10 15.16
N PHE A 208 -10.92 -15.96 15.79
CA PHE A 208 -12.06 -15.13 15.43
C PHE A 208 -11.98 -14.65 13.97
N LEU A 209 -10.84 -14.08 13.56
CA LEU A 209 -10.66 -13.58 12.20
C LEU A 209 -10.63 -14.71 11.17
N LEU A 210 -10.04 -15.87 11.49
CA LEU A 210 -10.10 -17.02 10.60
C LEU A 210 -11.54 -17.46 10.39
N ALA A 211 -12.34 -17.61 11.46
CA ALA A 211 -13.75 -17.98 11.35
C ALA A 211 -14.53 -17.02 10.43
N ARG A 212 -14.37 -15.70 10.60
CA ARG A 212 -14.97 -14.70 9.72
C ARG A 212 -14.52 -14.84 8.26
N LYS A 213 -13.25 -15.19 8.03
CA LYS A 213 -12.74 -15.42 6.68
C LYS A 213 -13.30 -16.70 6.04
N LEU A 214 -13.48 -17.77 6.83
CA LEU A 214 -14.10 -19.00 6.35
C LEU A 214 -15.60 -18.79 6.03
N GLU A 215 -16.32 -17.98 6.83
CA GLU A 215 -17.69 -17.54 6.52
C GLU A 215 -17.74 -16.82 5.16
N GLU A 216 -16.84 -15.85 4.96
CA GLU A 216 -16.74 -15.12 3.69
C GLU A 216 -16.48 -16.05 2.50
N TYR A 217 -15.61 -17.06 2.63
CA TYR A 217 -15.38 -18.00 1.54
C TYR A 217 -16.60 -18.82 1.18
N ARG A 218 -17.34 -19.29 2.19
CA ARG A 218 -18.59 -20.01 1.97
C ARG A 218 -19.63 -19.13 1.28
N ASP A 219 -19.75 -17.87 1.71
CA ASP A 219 -20.75 -16.94 1.17
C ASP A 219 -20.43 -16.51 -0.28
N GLU A 220 -19.15 -16.32 -0.63
CA GLU A 220 -18.75 -15.90 -1.98
C GLU A 220 -18.69 -17.04 -2.99
N LEU A 221 -18.27 -18.24 -2.57
CA LEU A 221 -18.01 -19.36 -3.48
C LEU A 221 -19.13 -20.41 -3.46
N GLY A 222 -19.92 -20.44 -2.38
CA GLY A 222 -20.91 -21.47 -2.11
C GLY A 222 -20.33 -22.67 -1.35
N ALA A 223 -21.18 -23.36 -0.59
CA ALA A 223 -20.79 -24.52 0.22
C ALA A 223 -20.29 -25.71 -0.62
N GLU A 224 -20.72 -25.80 -1.87
CA GLU A 224 -20.38 -26.91 -2.76
C GLU A 224 -19.02 -26.75 -3.46
N ASP A 225 -18.42 -25.57 -3.36
CA ASP A 225 -17.13 -25.28 -3.99
C ASP A 225 -16.02 -26.18 -3.41
N PRO A 226 -15.15 -26.79 -4.24
CA PRO A 226 -14.12 -27.72 -3.77
C PRO A 226 -13.15 -27.11 -2.76
N PHE A 227 -12.80 -25.83 -2.90
CA PHE A 227 -11.94 -25.13 -1.94
C PHE A 227 -12.66 -24.94 -0.62
N VAL A 228 -13.94 -24.54 -0.64
CA VAL A 228 -14.76 -24.42 0.57
C VAL A 228 -14.91 -25.75 1.29
N LYS A 229 -15.18 -26.84 0.57
CA LYS A 229 -15.23 -28.20 1.14
C LYS A 229 -13.90 -28.60 1.77
N ALA A 230 -12.78 -28.36 1.08
CA ALA A 230 -11.46 -28.65 1.61
C ALA A 230 -11.16 -27.81 2.85
N LEU A 231 -11.54 -26.54 2.86
CA LEU A 231 -11.31 -25.58 3.93
C LEU A 231 -12.13 -25.89 5.18
N LEU A 232 -13.42 -26.15 5.03
CA LEU A 232 -14.33 -26.44 6.15
C LEU A 232 -14.27 -27.89 6.63
N GLY A 233 -14.01 -28.85 5.74
CA GLY A 233 -14.03 -30.27 6.08
C GLY A 233 -15.39 -30.74 6.64
N GLY A 234 -16.49 -30.17 6.13
CA GLY A 234 -17.85 -30.47 6.58
C GLY A 234 -18.26 -29.85 7.91
N LYS A 235 -17.45 -28.94 8.48
CA LYS A 235 -17.75 -28.20 9.72
C LYS A 235 -18.33 -26.83 9.42
N GLU A 236 -18.99 -26.23 10.41
CA GLU A 236 -19.27 -24.80 10.37
C GLU A 236 -17.97 -23.97 10.43
N PRO A 237 -17.94 -22.76 9.84
CA PRO A 237 -16.76 -21.89 9.81
C PRO A 237 -16.06 -21.69 11.17
N ALA A 238 -16.82 -21.47 12.23
CA ALA A 238 -16.27 -21.28 13.58
C ALA A 238 -15.54 -22.54 14.08
N ASP A 239 -16.13 -23.71 13.87
CA ASP A 239 -15.56 -24.99 14.29
C ASP A 239 -14.36 -25.39 13.45
N ALA A 240 -14.38 -25.09 12.14
CA ALA A 240 -13.24 -25.30 11.25
C ALA A 240 -12.04 -24.43 11.66
N ALA A 241 -12.29 -23.15 11.99
CA ALA A 241 -11.26 -22.25 12.49
C ALA A 241 -10.70 -22.70 13.84
N ALA A 242 -11.56 -23.10 14.78
CA ALA A 242 -11.15 -23.65 16.06
C ALA A 242 -10.30 -24.92 15.90
N ALA A 243 -10.71 -25.83 15.01
CA ALA A 243 -9.96 -27.06 14.73
C ALA A 243 -8.58 -26.78 14.12
N ALA A 244 -8.44 -25.72 13.31
CA ALA A 244 -7.16 -25.35 12.71
C ALA A 244 -6.19 -24.71 13.72
N LEU A 245 -6.69 -24.01 14.75
CA LEU A 245 -5.85 -23.23 15.67
C LEU A 245 -5.66 -23.86 17.04
N THR A 246 -6.59 -24.70 17.51
CA THR A 246 -6.48 -25.33 18.83
C THR A 246 -5.24 -26.23 18.89
N GLY A 247 -4.29 -25.89 19.76
CA GLY A 247 -3.05 -26.65 19.92
C GLY A 247 -1.97 -26.37 18.87
N THR A 248 -2.16 -25.39 17.98
CA THR A 248 -1.09 -24.96 17.07
C THR A 248 0.06 -24.30 17.84
N LYS A 249 1.28 -24.51 17.36
CA LYS A 249 2.51 -23.85 17.81
C LYS A 249 2.93 -22.72 16.87
N MET A 250 2.10 -22.34 15.89
CA MET A 250 2.45 -21.32 14.90
C MET A 250 2.68 -19.91 15.49
N GLY A 251 2.29 -19.67 16.74
CA GLY A 251 2.67 -18.47 17.51
C GLY A 251 4.12 -18.45 17.98
N ASP A 252 4.79 -19.59 18.07
CA ASP A 252 6.18 -19.71 18.51
C ASP A 252 7.17 -19.53 17.35
N SER A 253 8.06 -18.55 17.48
CA SER A 253 9.13 -18.28 16.50
C SER A 253 10.09 -19.45 16.31
N ALA A 254 10.42 -20.20 17.37
CA ALA A 254 11.32 -21.34 17.31
C ALA A 254 10.68 -22.50 16.53
N PHE A 255 9.37 -22.72 16.70
CA PHE A 255 8.62 -23.70 15.93
C PHE A 255 8.56 -23.33 14.43
N ARG A 256 8.29 -22.06 14.11
CA ARG A 256 8.31 -21.58 12.72
C ARG A 256 9.69 -21.78 12.08
N LYS A 257 10.75 -21.46 12.82
CA LYS A 257 12.13 -21.64 12.39
C LYS A 257 12.46 -23.11 12.12
N SER A 258 12.08 -24.02 13.01
CA SER A 258 12.36 -25.46 12.85
C SER A 258 11.65 -26.06 11.63
N LEU A 259 10.44 -25.61 11.29
CA LEU A 259 9.75 -26.02 10.07
C LEU A 259 10.48 -25.56 8.81
N VAL A 260 10.94 -24.30 8.78
CA VAL A 260 11.69 -23.76 7.63
C VAL A 260 13.04 -24.45 7.46
N GLU A 261 13.79 -24.63 8.55
CA GLU A 261 15.12 -25.24 8.53
C GLU A 261 15.05 -26.76 8.25
N GLY A 262 14.02 -27.44 8.76
CA GLY A 262 13.75 -28.84 8.44
C GLY A 262 13.18 -29.07 7.03
N GLY A 263 12.86 -27.99 6.30
CA GLY A 263 12.39 -28.02 4.93
C GLY A 263 11.05 -28.75 4.75
N ARG A 264 10.75 -29.13 3.49
CA ARG A 264 9.47 -29.74 3.13
C ARG A 264 9.14 -31.00 3.95
N LYS A 265 10.16 -31.82 4.23
CA LYS A 265 10.02 -33.05 5.01
C LYS A 265 9.50 -32.77 6.42
N ALA A 266 10.00 -31.73 7.10
CA ALA A 266 9.52 -31.36 8.43
C ALA A 266 8.08 -30.83 8.39
N VAL A 267 7.73 -30.06 7.37
CA VAL A 267 6.37 -29.56 7.15
C VAL A 267 5.37 -30.70 6.93
N GLU A 268 5.69 -31.66 6.05
CA GLU A 268 4.81 -32.80 5.75
C GLU A 268 4.63 -33.75 6.93
N ALA A 269 5.69 -33.94 7.73
CA ALA A 269 5.68 -34.75 8.95
C ALA A 269 5.00 -34.05 10.15
N SER A 270 4.76 -32.74 10.06
CA SER A 270 4.16 -31.97 11.14
C SER A 270 2.73 -32.43 11.43
N LYS A 271 2.44 -32.65 12.71
CA LYS A 271 1.09 -32.92 13.23
C LYS A 271 0.37 -31.66 13.70
N ASP A 272 0.99 -30.49 13.55
CA ASP A 272 0.38 -29.21 13.93
C ASP A 272 -0.88 -28.95 13.10
N PRO A 273 -2.04 -28.66 13.73
CA PRO A 273 -3.31 -28.56 13.03
C PRO A 273 -3.32 -27.45 11.98
N LEU A 274 -2.63 -26.33 12.22
CA LEU A 274 -2.59 -25.22 11.27
C LEU A 274 -1.67 -25.51 10.09
N VAL A 275 -0.59 -26.29 10.31
CA VAL A 275 0.26 -26.79 9.22
C VAL A 275 -0.50 -27.80 8.35
N ARG A 276 -1.26 -28.72 8.98
CA ARG A 276 -2.12 -29.66 8.23
C ARG A 276 -3.20 -28.93 7.44
N PHE A 277 -3.80 -27.89 8.03
CA PHE A 277 -4.74 -27.02 7.36
C PHE A 277 -4.11 -26.34 6.13
N ALA A 278 -2.90 -25.79 6.27
CA ALA A 278 -2.14 -25.17 5.18
C ALA A 278 -1.84 -26.14 4.03
N LEU A 279 -1.30 -27.33 4.35
CA LEU A 279 -0.97 -28.37 3.37
C LEU A 279 -2.18 -28.82 2.55
N ARG A 280 -3.35 -28.91 3.19
CA ARG A 280 -4.61 -29.28 2.53
C ARG A 280 -5.05 -28.25 1.49
N LEU A 281 -4.73 -26.98 1.69
CA LEU A 281 -5.15 -25.87 0.82
C LEU A 281 -4.10 -25.50 -0.24
N GLU A 282 -2.85 -25.92 -0.06
CA GLU A 282 -1.75 -25.65 -0.98
C GLU A 282 -2.07 -25.97 -2.46
N PRO A 283 -2.71 -27.11 -2.83
CA PRO A 283 -3.00 -27.40 -4.23
C PRO A 283 -3.91 -26.36 -4.91
N PHE A 284 -4.90 -25.83 -4.19
CA PHE A 284 -5.83 -24.81 -4.71
C PHE A 284 -5.13 -23.47 -4.94
N TYR A 285 -4.25 -23.09 -4.01
CA TYR A 285 -3.40 -21.91 -4.18
C TYR A 285 -2.53 -22.05 -5.43
N ARG A 286 -1.84 -23.18 -5.58
CA ARG A 286 -0.93 -23.43 -6.71
C ARG A 286 -1.65 -23.45 -8.05
N GLU A 287 -2.80 -24.13 -8.14
CA GLU A 287 -3.62 -24.15 -9.36
C GLU A 287 -3.94 -22.73 -9.83
N MET A 288 -4.46 -21.88 -8.94
CA MET A 288 -4.84 -20.52 -9.30
C MET A 288 -3.65 -19.59 -9.52
N ARG A 289 -2.56 -19.77 -8.77
CA ARG A 289 -1.33 -19.00 -8.96
C ARG A 289 -0.68 -19.31 -10.31
N ASP A 290 -0.54 -20.59 -10.64
CA ASP A 290 0.05 -21.04 -11.89
C ASP A 290 -0.81 -20.63 -13.09
N TRP A 291 -2.14 -20.80 -12.99
CA TRP A 291 -3.06 -20.33 -14.02
C TRP A 291 -2.94 -18.81 -14.24
N HIS A 292 -2.96 -18.01 -13.17
CA HIS A 292 -2.83 -16.56 -13.31
C HIS A 292 -1.50 -16.18 -13.95
N GLN A 293 -0.39 -16.75 -13.47
CA GLN A 293 0.93 -16.45 -13.99
C GLN A 293 1.04 -16.79 -15.49
N ASN A 294 0.52 -17.94 -15.90
CA ASN A 294 0.68 -18.46 -17.27
C ASN A 294 -0.33 -17.87 -18.26
N GLU A 295 -1.57 -17.60 -17.85
CA GLU A 295 -2.67 -17.23 -18.75
C GLU A 295 -3.03 -15.74 -18.72
N VAL A 296 -2.61 -15.02 -17.68
CA VAL A 296 -2.96 -13.61 -17.46
C VAL A 296 -1.70 -12.76 -17.36
N GLU A 297 -0.89 -12.96 -16.32
CA GLU A 297 0.27 -12.11 -15.99
C GLU A 297 1.32 -12.09 -17.11
N SER A 298 1.62 -13.26 -17.70
CA SER A 298 2.56 -13.38 -18.83
C SER A 298 2.09 -12.60 -20.07
N VAL A 299 0.80 -12.67 -20.37
CA VAL A 299 0.17 -12.02 -21.52
C VAL A 299 0.11 -10.51 -21.29
N GLU A 300 -0.33 -10.08 -20.10
CA GLU A 300 -0.37 -8.67 -19.73
C GLU A 300 1.02 -8.04 -19.70
N THR A 301 2.04 -8.76 -19.22
CA THR A 301 3.44 -8.29 -19.24
C THR A 301 3.90 -8.07 -20.67
N SER A 302 3.74 -9.06 -21.54
CA SER A 302 4.13 -8.94 -22.95
C SER A 302 3.33 -7.87 -23.72
N ALA A 303 2.03 -7.76 -23.46
CA ALA A 303 1.19 -6.70 -24.01
C ALA A 303 1.63 -5.31 -23.51
N GLY A 304 1.89 -5.19 -22.21
CA GLY A 304 2.37 -3.97 -21.57
C GLY A 304 3.71 -3.49 -22.13
N GLU A 305 4.67 -4.39 -22.35
CA GLU A 305 5.94 -4.06 -22.99
C GLU A 305 5.75 -3.47 -24.40
N ARG A 306 4.84 -4.06 -25.19
CA ARG A 306 4.52 -3.55 -26.54
C ARG A 306 3.75 -2.23 -26.50
N VAL A 307 2.83 -2.04 -25.55
CA VAL A 307 2.18 -0.73 -25.32
C VAL A 307 3.20 0.32 -24.88
N ALA A 308 4.15 -0.02 -24.01
CA ALA A 308 5.21 0.89 -23.59
C ALA A 308 6.12 1.28 -24.77
N LYS A 309 6.46 0.32 -25.64
CA LYS A 309 7.18 0.60 -26.89
C LYS A 309 6.39 1.53 -27.82
N ALA A 310 5.08 1.32 -27.96
CA ALA A 310 4.19 2.22 -28.69
C ALA A 310 4.23 3.65 -28.13
N ARG A 311 4.13 3.81 -26.81
CA ARG A 311 4.21 5.11 -26.14
C ARG A 311 5.55 5.79 -26.38
N PHE A 312 6.65 5.05 -26.27
CA PHE A 312 7.99 5.57 -26.51
C PHE A 312 8.17 6.03 -27.96
N ALA A 313 7.70 5.26 -28.94
CA ALA A 313 7.73 5.66 -30.35
C ALA A 313 6.87 6.92 -30.61
N ALA A 314 5.70 7.01 -29.97
CA ALA A 314 4.74 8.10 -30.18
C ALA A 314 5.12 9.43 -29.48
N TYR A 315 5.75 9.35 -28.30
CA TYR A 315 5.94 10.50 -27.40
C TYR A 315 7.39 10.71 -26.96
N GLY A 316 8.30 9.77 -27.27
CA GLY A 316 9.70 9.87 -26.87
C GLY A 316 9.89 9.93 -25.35
N LYS A 317 10.81 10.79 -24.90
CA LYS A 317 11.25 10.89 -23.50
C LYS A 317 10.41 11.84 -22.64
N SER A 318 9.34 12.44 -23.18
CA SER A 318 8.50 13.36 -22.41
C SER A 318 7.49 12.66 -21.51
N ALA A 319 7.25 11.37 -21.70
CA ALA A 319 6.44 10.54 -20.81
C ALA A 319 7.32 9.91 -19.73
N TYR A 320 6.86 9.95 -18.47
CA TYR A 320 7.54 9.27 -17.36
C TYR A 320 6.95 7.86 -17.12
N PRO A 321 7.76 6.90 -16.64
CA PRO A 321 7.28 5.55 -16.37
C PRO A 321 6.40 5.49 -15.12
N ASP A 322 5.52 4.49 -15.05
CA ASP A 322 4.81 4.17 -13.80
C ASP A 322 5.78 3.98 -12.63
N ALA A 323 5.33 4.27 -11.41
CA ALA A 323 6.11 4.04 -10.20
C ALA A 323 6.40 2.55 -10.01
N THR A 324 7.60 2.24 -9.51
CA THR A 324 8.11 0.86 -9.35
C THR A 324 8.98 0.69 -8.09
N PHE A 325 8.74 1.51 -7.07
CA PHE A 325 9.56 1.61 -5.86
C PHE A 325 11.03 1.98 -6.12
N THR A 326 11.30 2.56 -7.29
CA THR A 326 12.58 3.15 -7.66
C THR A 326 12.61 4.62 -7.30
N LEU A 327 13.80 5.19 -7.10
CA LEU A 327 13.96 6.60 -6.77
C LEU A 327 13.35 7.50 -7.87
N ARG A 328 12.46 8.43 -7.50
CA ARG A 328 11.84 9.43 -8.39
C ARG A 328 11.97 10.83 -7.82
N LEU A 329 11.87 11.83 -8.70
CA LEU A 329 11.79 13.25 -8.35
C LEU A 329 10.46 13.81 -8.86
N ALA A 330 9.63 14.30 -7.95
CA ALA A 330 8.40 15.03 -8.27
C ALA A 330 8.61 16.53 -8.06
N VAL A 331 8.16 17.34 -9.02
CA VAL A 331 8.25 18.81 -8.99
C VAL A 331 6.85 19.37 -8.74
N GLY A 332 6.74 20.37 -7.86
CA GLY A 332 5.45 20.95 -7.49
C GLY A 332 5.60 22.33 -6.88
N LYS A 333 4.49 22.89 -6.40
CA LYS A 333 4.44 24.18 -5.71
C LYS A 333 3.65 24.07 -4.41
N ALA A 334 4.02 24.85 -3.40
CA ALA A 334 3.25 24.96 -2.15
C ALA A 334 2.03 25.87 -2.35
N VAL A 335 0.86 25.29 -2.60
CA VAL A 335 -0.36 26.03 -2.93
C VAL A 335 -1.61 25.30 -2.42
N GLY A 336 -2.59 26.08 -1.95
CA GLY A 336 -3.88 25.59 -1.49
C GLY A 336 -4.70 24.95 -2.62
N TYR A 337 -5.93 24.55 -2.32
CA TYR A 337 -6.83 23.95 -3.30
C TYR A 337 -8.29 24.26 -2.99
N GLU A 338 -9.13 24.15 -4.00
CA GLU A 338 -10.58 24.27 -3.82
C GLU A 338 -11.16 22.92 -3.39
N GLN A 339 -11.97 22.96 -2.33
CA GLN A 339 -12.78 21.83 -1.87
C GLN A 339 -14.25 22.25 -1.81
N GLY A 340 -15.00 21.92 -2.86
CA GLY A 340 -16.37 22.40 -3.02
C GLY A 340 -16.40 23.93 -3.14
N THR A 341 -17.01 24.61 -2.18
CA THR A 341 -17.07 26.08 -2.11
C THR A 341 -16.03 26.68 -1.15
N THR A 342 -15.14 25.86 -0.58
CA THR A 342 -14.15 26.27 0.41
C THR A 342 -12.77 26.34 -0.23
N GLN A 343 -12.09 27.47 -0.09
CA GLN A 343 -10.66 27.56 -0.38
C GLN A 343 -9.87 27.01 0.81
N VAL A 344 -9.21 25.87 0.61
CA VAL A 344 -8.32 25.28 1.61
C VAL A 344 -6.95 25.96 1.52
N PRO A 345 -6.44 26.56 2.62
CA PRO A 345 -5.12 27.19 2.62
C PRO A 345 -4.02 26.15 2.45
N PHE A 346 -2.86 26.58 1.96
CA PHE A 346 -1.74 25.66 1.73
C PHE A 346 -1.10 25.12 3.02
N LYS A 347 -1.36 25.71 4.20
CA LYS A 347 -0.76 25.34 5.48
C LYS A 347 -1.75 25.35 6.64
N THR A 348 -1.47 24.56 7.67
CA THR A 348 -2.16 24.52 8.96
C THR A 348 -1.23 24.98 10.09
N THR A 349 -1.77 25.15 11.29
CA THR A 349 -0.98 25.56 12.48
C THR A 349 -1.22 24.62 13.65
N ILE A 350 -0.27 24.60 14.59
CA ILE A 350 -0.40 23.87 15.87
C ILE A 350 -1.66 24.33 16.62
N GLY A 351 -1.95 25.63 16.64
CA GLY A 351 -3.18 26.15 17.23
C GLY A 351 -4.45 25.57 16.60
N GLY A 352 -4.45 25.34 15.28
CA GLY A 352 -5.55 24.67 14.57
C GLY A 352 -5.80 23.24 15.03
N MET A 353 -4.73 22.49 15.37
CA MET A 353 -4.85 21.13 15.94
C MET A 353 -5.53 21.17 17.32
N TYR A 354 -5.11 22.07 18.23
CA TYR A 354 -5.77 22.21 19.54
C TYR A 354 -7.22 22.66 19.40
N ALA A 355 -7.51 23.64 18.53
CA ALA A 355 -8.87 24.10 18.27
C ALA A 355 -9.76 22.97 17.73
N ARG A 356 -9.21 22.09 16.87
CA ARG A 356 -9.91 20.90 16.40
C ARG A 356 -10.23 19.96 17.55
N SER A 357 -9.26 19.62 18.40
CA SER A 357 -9.51 18.78 19.59
C SER A 357 -10.62 19.36 20.48
N ASP A 358 -10.56 20.65 20.79
CA ASP A 358 -11.55 21.33 21.63
C ASP A 358 -12.95 21.28 20.99
N SER A 359 -13.06 21.45 19.66
CA SER A 359 -14.35 21.36 18.95
C SER A 359 -15.02 19.98 19.00
N PHE A 360 -14.30 18.95 19.46
CA PHE A 360 -14.79 17.59 19.65
C PHE A 360 -14.70 17.13 21.12
N ASP A 361 -14.63 18.05 22.07
CA ASP A 361 -14.49 17.79 23.51
C ASP A 361 -13.32 16.87 23.86
N GLY A 362 -12.24 16.89 23.06
CA GLY A 362 -11.11 15.99 23.24
C GLY A 362 -11.47 14.50 23.12
N ARG A 363 -12.55 14.15 22.40
CA ARG A 363 -12.96 12.76 22.16
C ARG A 363 -12.38 12.22 20.86
N ALA A 364 -12.27 10.90 20.78
CA ALA A 364 -11.84 10.22 19.57
C ALA A 364 -12.74 10.57 18.36
N PRO A 365 -12.18 10.74 17.14
CA PRO A 365 -10.78 10.52 16.78
C PRO A 365 -9.87 11.77 16.95
N PHE A 366 -10.37 12.86 17.55
CA PHE A 366 -9.63 14.14 17.68
C PHE A 366 -9.04 14.37 19.08
N ASN A 367 -8.99 13.33 19.91
CA ASN A 367 -8.35 13.39 21.22
C ASN A 367 -6.83 13.54 21.06
N LEU A 368 -6.24 14.49 21.78
CA LEU A 368 -4.79 14.68 21.77
C LEU A 368 -4.09 13.62 22.64
N PRO A 369 -2.90 13.14 22.23
CA PRO A 369 -2.04 12.37 23.11
C PRO A 369 -1.73 13.15 24.41
N PRO A 370 -1.60 12.49 25.58
CA PRO A 370 -1.41 13.19 26.86
C PRO A 370 -0.24 14.17 26.87
N LEU A 371 0.90 13.82 26.25
CA LEU A 371 2.07 14.71 26.16
C LEU A 371 1.79 15.95 25.31
N VAL A 372 1.06 15.80 24.19
CA VAL A 372 0.68 16.91 23.32
C VAL A 372 -0.32 17.81 24.04
N ALA A 373 -1.33 17.25 24.71
CA ALA A 373 -2.29 18.01 25.51
C ALA A 373 -1.58 18.84 26.60
N ALA A 374 -0.63 18.24 27.32
CA ALA A 374 0.13 18.90 28.39
C ALA A 374 1.11 19.98 27.89
N ALA A 375 1.40 20.04 26.59
CA ALA A 375 2.31 21.02 25.99
C ALA A 375 1.65 22.33 25.56
N ARG A 376 0.31 22.45 25.72
CA ARG A 376 -0.47 23.59 25.21
C ARG A 376 0.06 24.97 25.62
N GLY A 377 0.61 25.12 26.82
CA GLY A 377 1.19 26.38 27.31
C GLY A 377 2.66 26.62 26.94
N ARG A 378 3.31 25.68 26.26
CA ARG A 378 4.74 25.73 25.89
C ARG A 378 4.97 25.88 24.39
N VAL A 379 4.01 25.48 23.57
CA VAL A 379 4.12 25.52 22.10
C VAL A 379 3.71 26.87 21.53
N ASP A 380 4.36 27.29 20.45
CA ASP A 380 3.90 28.40 19.63
C ASP A 380 2.66 27.99 18.82
N MET A 381 1.50 28.53 19.18
CA MET A 381 0.23 28.25 18.51
C MET A 381 0.17 28.71 17.05
N THR A 382 1.05 29.64 16.66
CA THR A 382 1.15 30.14 15.28
C THR A 382 2.09 29.31 14.42
N ALA A 383 2.89 28.43 15.03
CA ALA A 383 3.82 27.58 14.30
C ALA A 383 3.08 26.70 13.28
N PRO A 384 3.60 26.59 12.05
CA PRO A 384 3.01 25.74 11.03
C PRO A 384 3.11 24.27 11.44
N LEU A 385 2.03 23.51 11.21
CA LEU A 385 1.99 22.08 11.51
C LEU A 385 2.18 21.26 10.23
N ASP A 386 1.25 21.38 9.29
CA ASP A 386 1.31 20.69 8.00
C ASP A 386 1.19 21.69 6.85
N PHE A 387 1.57 21.26 5.65
CA PHE A 387 1.34 22.00 4.41
C PHE A 387 1.10 21.07 3.23
N VAL A 388 0.53 21.62 2.16
CA VAL A 388 0.23 20.91 0.93
C VAL A 388 1.00 21.45 -0.26
N THR A 389 1.29 20.56 -1.20
CA THR A 389 1.93 20.90 -2.48
C THR A 389 1.29 20.16 -3.64
N THR A 390 1.57 20.60 -4.87
CA THR A 390 1.23 19.88 -6.11
C THR A 390 2.25 18.81 -6.48
N ASN A 391 3.11 18.35 -5.55
CA ASN A 391 4.05 17.29 -5.89
C ASN A 391 3.29 15.99 -6.18
N ASP A 392 3.62 15.34 -7.28
CA ASP A 392 3.02 14.07 -7.67
C ASP A 392 3.58 12.92 -6.83
N ILE A 393 2.77 12.42 -5.89
CA ILE A 393 3.13 11.33 -4.98
C ILE A 393 2.11 10.19 -5.04
N THR A 394 2.53 9.01 -4.61
CA THR A 394 1.66 7.85 -4.32
C THR A 394 2.20 7.13 -3.07
N GLY A 395 1.54 6.04 -2.66
CA GLY A 395 2.00 5.17 -1.57
C GLY A 395 3.46 4.75 -1.79
N GLY A 396 4.24 4.70 -0.71
CA GLY A 396 5.71 4.52 -0.77
C GLY A 396 6.50 5.83 -0.63
N ASN A 397 5.88 6.99 -0.89
CA ASN A 397 6.50 8.29 -0.59
C ASN A 397 6.38 8.72 0.88
N SER A 398 5.67 8.01 1.75
CA SER A 398 5.62 8.34 3.18
C SER A 398 7.03 8.39 3.79
N GLY A 399 7.37 9.51 4.43
CA GLY A 399 8.71 9.82 4.94
C GLY A 399 9.66 10.50 3.94
N SER A 400 9.23 10.71 2.68
CA SER A 400 10.07 11.37 1.68
C SER A 400 10.30 12.84 2.02
N PRO A 401 11.52 13.37 1.84
CA PRO A 401 11.82 14.78 2.05
C PRO A 401 11.15 15.66 0.98
N THR A 402 10.41 16.67 1.45
CA THR A 402 10.02 17.82 0.65
C THR A 402 11.09 18.89 0.81
N ILE A 403 11.72 19.28 -0.30
CA ILE A 403 12.86 20.21 -0.32
C ILE A 403 12.56 21.45 -1.15
N ASP A 404 13.18 22.58 -0.79
CA ASP A 404 13.12 23.82 -1.55
C ASP A 404 14.17 23.88 -2.68
N ARG A 405 14.15 24.97 -3.46
CA ARG A 405 15.12 25.25 -4.54
C ARG A 405 16.58 25.34 -4.09
N ASN A 406 16.84 25.48 -2.79
CA ASN A 406 18.18 25.54 -2.21
C ASN A 406 18.61 24.20 -1.60
N LEU A 407 17.88 23.10 -1.90
CA LEU A 407 18.11 21.76 -1.36
C LEU A 407 18.00 21.70 0.17
N ARG A 408 17.07 22.46 0.75
CA ARG A 408 16.80 22.45 2.19
C ARG A 408 15.48 21.75 2.47
N LEU A 409 15.47 20.91 3.50
CA LEU A 409 14.29 20.21 3.98
C LEU A 409 13.28 21.22 4.54
N VAL A 410 12.12 21.29 3.89
CA VAL A 410 10.98 22.11 4.32
C VAL A 410 9.84 21.28 4.91
N GLY A 411 9.87 19.95 4.72
CA GLY A 411 8.92 19.04 5.34
C GLY A 411 9.13 17.58 4.97
N LEU A 412 8.26 16.71 5.48
CA LEU A 412 8.25 15.28 5.19
C LEU A 412 6.86 14.84 4.74
N ILE A 413 6.79 14.15 3.60
CA ILE A 413 5.54 13.60 3.07
C ILE A 413 4.97 12.57 4.05
N PHE A 414 3.66 12.64 4.31
CA PHE A 414 2.99 11.60 5.10
C PHE A 414 1.69 11.10 4.48
N ASP A 415 1.04 11.87 3.60
CA ASP A 415 -0.25 11.49 2.99
C ASP A 415 -0.53 12.26 1.69
N GLY A 416 -1.64 11.95 1.03
CA GLY A 416 -2.30 12.75 0.00
C GLY A 416 -3.75 13.04 0.38
N ASN A 417 -4.33 14.11 -0.17
CA ASN A 417 -5.77 14.38 0.00
C ASN A 417 -6.62 13.35 -0.78
N VAL A 418 -7.93 13.30 -0.51
CA VAL A 418 -8.79 12.29 -1.13
C VAL A 418 -8.88 12.47 -2.66
N GLU A 419 -8.78 13.71 -3.12
CA GLU A 419 -8.79 14.07 -4.53
C GLU A 419 -7.54 13.54 -5.27
N SER A 420 -6.40 13.41 -4.58
CA SER A 420 -5.17 12.86 -5.17
C SER A 420 -5.20 11.34 -5.33
N MET A 421 -6.19 10.60 -4.81
CA MET A 421 -6.26 9.15 -4.98
C MET A 421 -6.43 8.74 -6.45
N SER A 422 -7.03 9.61 -7.27
CA SER A 422 -7.16 9.41 -8.72
C SER A 422 -5.83 9.52 -9.48
N ASN A 423 -4.79 10.11 -8.86
CA ASN A 423 -3.45 10.23 -9.44
C ASN A 423 -2.78 8.87 -9.66
N GLU A 424 -3.32 7.79 -9.10
CA GLU A 424 -2.98 6.41 -9.45
C GLU A 424 -3.10 6.14 -10.96
N TYR A 425 -4.10 6.75 -11.61
CA TYR A 425 -4.43 6.50 -13.03
C TYR A 425 -4.10 7.68 -13.96
N LEU A 426 -4.22 8.90 -13.44
CA LEU A 426 -3.96 10.13 -14.16
C LEU A 426 -3.67 11.25 -13.16
N TYR A 427 -2.48 11.85 -13.25
CA TYR A 427 -2.13 12.99 -12.40
C TYR A 427 -2.97 14.22 -12.76
N ASP A 428 -3.58 14.83 -11.74
CA ASP A 428 -4.29 16.11 -11.83
C ASP A 428 -3.78 17.08 -10.74
N GLU A 429 -3.37 18.27 -11.18
CA GLU A 429 -2.89 19.34 -10.30
C GLU A 429 -3.99 20.29 -9.80
N GLU A 430 -5.20 20.24 -10.35
CA GLU A 430 -6.29 21.14 -9.96
C GLU A 430 -6.61 20.97 -8.47
N ARG A 431 -6.83 19.72 -8.05
CA ARG A 431 -7.26 19.40 -6.68
C ARG A 431 -6.36 18.44 -5.92
N GLY A 432 -5.62 17.57 -6.62
CA GLY A 432 -4.72 16.62 -5.98
C GLY A 432 -3.59 17.33 -5.23
N ARG A 433 -3.37 16.99 -3.96
CA ARG A 433 -2.32 17.57 -3.12
C ARG A 433 -1.55 16.50 -2.36
N ALA A 434 -0.22 16.63 -2.38
CA ALA A 434 0.68 15.95 -1.46
C ALA A 434 0.66 16.66 -0.11
N LEU A 435 0.59 15.91 0.99
CA LEU A 435 0.59 16.44 2.36
C LEU A 435 1.96 16.16 3.00
N SER A 436 2.55 17.22 3.55
CA SER A 436 3.79 17.18 4.29
C SER A 436 3.61 17.72 5.70
N VAL A 437 4.25 17.09 6.68
CA VAL A 437 4.47 17.74 7.99
C VAL A 437 5.54 18.79 7.81
N HIS A 438 5.33 19.96 8.37
CA HIS A 438 6.18 21.13 8.20
C HIS A 438 7.47 21.01 9.03
N ALA A 439 8.62 21.39 8.47
CA ALA A 439 9.90 21.34 9.19
C ALA A 439 9.88 22.15 10.50
N GLY A 440 9.32 23.36 10.46
CA GLY A 440 9.06 24.17 11.66
C GLY A 440 8.19 23.46 12.71
N GLY A 441 7.13 22.76 12.29
CA GLY A 441 6.26 21.98 13.20
C GLY A 441 6.97 20.79 13.84
N ILE A 442 7.85 20.10 13.08
CA ILE A 442 8.72 19.05 13.61
C ILE A 442 9.61 19.61 14.72
N LEU A 443 10.31 20.71 14.45
CA LEU A 443 11.24 21.32 15.42
C LEU A 443 10.51 21.82 16.67
N GLU A 444 9.34 22.43 16.48
CA GLU A 444 8.49 22.92 17.57
C GLU A 444 8.01 21.78 18.48
N ALA A 445 7.56 20.66 17.89
CA ALA A 445 7.16 19.49 18.64
C ALA A 445 8.36 18.86 19.39
N LEU A 446 9.49 18.64 18.71
CA LEU A 446 10.70 18.09 19.33
C LEU A 446 11.13 18.91 20.54
N LYS A 447 11.13 20.24 20.43
CA LYS A 447 11.52 21.14 21.50
C LYS A 447 10.49 21.20 22.62
N ASN A 448 9.27 21.65 22.32
CA ASN A 448 8.32 22.12 23.33
C ASN A 448 7.34 21.04 23.81
N VAL A 449 7.15 19.98 23.02
CA VAL A 449 6.37 18.80 23.42
C VAL A 449 7.28 17.74 24.04
N TYR A 450 8.41 17.43 23.41
CA TYR A 450 9.27 16.29 23.77
C TYR A 450 10.57 16.64 24.52
N GLY A 451 10.93 17.93 24.64
CA GLY A 451 12.13 18.36 25.39
C GLY A 451 13.45 17.91 24.76
N MET A 452 13.49 17.77 23.43
CA MET A 452 14.64 17.24 22.67
C MET A 452 15.58 18.35 22.16
N ASP A 453 16.01 19.29 23.02
CA ASP A 453 16.85 20.43 22.65
C ASP A 453 18.17 20.04 21.97
N GLY A 454 18.78 18.92 22.41
CA GLY A 454 20.01 18.40 21.80
C GLY A 454 19.80 17.98 20.34
N LEU A 455 18.70 17.29 20.05
CA LEU A 455 18.36 16.89 18.68
C LEU A 455 18.00 18.10 17.81
N VAL A 456 17.27 19.06 18.36
CA VAL A 456 16.94 20.31 17.64
C VAL A 456 18.21 21.06 17.25
N SER A 457 19.17 21.18 18.17
CA SER A 457 20.48 21.79 17.89
C SER A 457 21.22 21.03 16.79
N GLU A 458 21.29 19.70 16.88
CA GLU A 458 21.95 18.86 15.86
C GLU A 458 21.35 19.06 14.45
N LEU A 459 20.02 19.08 14.34
CA LEU A 459 19.31 19.26 13.07
C LEU A 459 19.52 20.67 12.47
N LEU A 460 19.65 21.70 13.31
CA LEU A 460 19.89 23.08 12.87
C LEU A 460 21.37 23.35 12.54
N ASP A 461 22.32 22.73 13.25
CA ASP A 461 23.75 22.88 12.99
C ASP A 461 24.17 22.22 11.67
N ALA A 462 23.54 21.09 11.32
CA ALA A 462 23.67 20.47 10.01
C ALA A 462 23.20 21.39 8.86
N ALA A 463 22.32 22.35 9.14
CA ALA A 463 21.86 23.33 8.16
C ALA A 463 22.91 24.41 7.82
N GLN A 464 23.79 24.74 8.78
CA GLN A 464 24.81 25.78 8.58
C GLN A 464 26.05 25.26 7.83
N SER A 465 26.39 23.99 8.02
CA SER A 465 27.57 23.35 7.42
C SER A 465 27.41 22.99 5.94
N SER A 466 26.17 22.84 5.45
CA SER A 466 25.86 22.57 4.04
C SER A 466 25.74 23.84 3.19
N ALA A 467 25.36 24.99 3.78
CA ALA A 467 25.29 26.28 3.09
C ALA A 467 26.67 26.83 2.68
N GLY A 468 27.74 26.49 3.42
CA GLY A 468 29.12 26.92 3.11
C GLY A 468 29.79 26.19 1.95
N ALA A 469 29.22 25.08 1.47
CA ALA A 469 29.80 24.28 0.39
C ALA A 469 29.33 24.69 -1.02
N HIS A 470 28.30 25.55 -1.12
CA HIS A 470 27.70 25.96 -2.39
C HIS A 470 28.07 27.39 -2.83
N SER A 471 28.91 28.11 -2.08
CA SER A 471 29.43 29.44 -2.46
C SER A 471 30.77 29.38 -3.21
N GLY A 472 31.25 28.19 -3.57
CA GLY A 472 32.48 28.02 -4.33
C GLY A 472 32.31 26.99 -5.44
N HIS A 473 31.70 27.40 -6.55
CA HIS A 473 32.01 26.90 -7.90
C HIS A 473 31.47 27.86 -8.97
#